data_AF-A0A7J3B9A3-F1
#
_entry.id   AF-A0A7J3B9A3-F1
#
_cell.length_a   1.000
_cell.length_b   1.000
_cell.length_c   1.000
_cell.angle_alpha   90.00
_cell.angle_beta   90.00
_cell.angle_gamma   90.00
#
_symmetry.space_group_name_H-M   'P 1'
#
loop_
_entity.id
_entity.type
_entity.pdbx_description
1 polymer ?
#
loop_
_entity_poly.entity_id
_entity_poly.type
_entity_poly.pdbx_seq_one_letter_code
_entity_poly.pdbx_strand_id
1 'polypeptide(L)'
;MAEEKTGTKTEEKDTTLALLAYVLTWLSGIIVFVIAKDKFAKFHGMQAILLGIVGFVLAFVTFGIGGFLVWLYCLYIGIVYAYKGEMYKVPYIGEYAEKYAS
;
A
#
# COMPACT_ATOMS: atom_id res chain seq x y z
N MET A 1 29.70 -19.97 -28.78
CA MET A 1 28.34 -20.10 -28.21
C MET A 1 28.16 -18.91 -27.29
N ALA A 2 27.30 -17.97 -27.65
CA ALA A 2 27.07 -16.77 -26.84
C ALA A 2 26.14 -17.13 -25.68
N GLU A 3 26.57 -16.86 -24.46
CA GLU A 3 25.71 -16.95 -23.28
C GLU A 3 24.64 -15.85 -23.37
N GLU A 4 23.40 -16.27 -23.63
CA GLU A 4 22.23 -15.41 -23.54
C GLU A 4 22.03 -15.06 -22.06
N LYS A 5 22.47 -13.87 -21.65
CA LYS A 5 22.10 -13.30 -20.35
C LYS A 5 20.59 -13.08 -20.38
N THR A 6 19.84 -14.02 -19.81
CA THR A 6 18.42 -13.86 -19.51
C THR A 6 18.27 -12.71 -18.51
N GLY A 7 18.22 -11.48 -19.03
CA GLY A 7 17.88 -10.31 -18.26
C GLY A 7 16.45 -10.47 -17.78
N THR A 8 16.28 -10.82 -16.51
CA THR A 8 14.98 -10.80 -15.83
C THR A 8 14.40 -9.41 -16.06
N LYS A 9 13.34 -9.30 -16.87
CA LYS A 9 12.55 -8.06 -16.95
C LYS A 9 11.97 -7.85 -15.56
N THR A 10 12.59 -6.97 -14.78
CA THR A 10 12.00 -6.50 -13.53
C THR A 10 10.65 -5.90 -13.90
N GLU A 11 9.56 -6.44 -13.36
CA GLU A 11 8.24 -5.83 -13.54
C GLU A 11 8.31 -4.37 -13.09
N GLU A 12 7.87 -3.47 -13.97
CA GLU A 12 7.84 -2.04 -13.68
C GLU A 12 6.86 -1.80 -12.53
N LYS A 13 7.37 -1.26 -11.42
CA LYS A 13 6.56 -0.96 -10.23
C LYS A 13 5.87 0.38 -10.41
N ASP A 14 4.55 0.43 -10.24
CA ASP A 14 3.83 1.71 -10.31
C ASP A 14 3.88 2.43 -8.96
N THR A 15 4.98 3.15 -8.74
CA THR A 15 5.19 3.97 -7.54
C THR A 15 4.14 5.07 -7.39
N THR A 16 3.63 5.60 -8.50
CA THR A 16 2.61 6.65 -8.49
C THR A 16 1.31 6.10 -7.89
N LEU A 17 0.83 4.96 -8.37
CA LEU A 17 -0.34 4.30 -7.81
C LEU A 17 -0.12 3.89 -6.35
N ALA A 18 1.06 3.36 -6.01
CA ALA A 18 1.37 2.99 -4.63
C ALA A 18 1.33 4.17 -3.66
N LEU A 19 1.76 5.37 -4.08
CA LEU A 19 1.64 6.60 -3.28
C LEU A 19 0.19 7.07 -3.16
N LEU A 20 -0.53 7.07 -4.29
CA LEU A 20 -1.94 7.49 -4.33
C LEU A 20 -2.82 6.65 -3.41
N ALA A 21 -2.47 5.37 -3.18
CA ALA A 21 -3.19 4.49 -2.28
C ALA A 21 -3.40 5.10 -0.87
N TYR A 22 -2.45 5.90 -0.38
CA TYR A 22 -2.48 6.44 0.99
C TYR A 22 -3.15 7.81 1.12
N VAL A 23 -3.49 8.51 0.03
CA VAL A 23 -4.01 9.89 0.08
C VAL A 23 -5.35 9.96 0.84
N LEU A 24 -6.30 9.12 0.44
CA LEU A 24 -7.62 8.98 1.07
C LEU A 24 -7.75 7.64 1.81
N THR A 25 -6.62 7.00 2.15
CA THR A 25 -6.53 5.69 2.81
C THR A 25 -7.39 4.62 2.15
N TRP A 26 -8.52 4.23 2.74
CA TRP A 26 -9.31 3.13 2.23
C TRP A 26 -9.99 3.44 0.89
N LEU A 27 -10.44 4.67 0.65
CA LEU A 27 -11.09 5.05 -0.61
C LEU A 27 -10.11 4.98 -1.78
N SER A 28 -8.96 5.65 -1.65
CA SER A 28 -7.90 5.59 -2.66
C SER A 28 -7.27 4.21 -2.76
N GLY A 29 -7.16 3.49 -1.64
CA GLY A 29 -6.68 2.12 -1.59
C GLY A 29 -7.54 1.16 -2.41
N ILE A 30 -8.87 1.26 -2.35
CA ILE A 30 -9.79 0.48 -3.20
C ILE A 30 -9.53 0.77 -4.67
N ILE A 31 -9.47 2.05 -5.04
CA ILE A 31 -9.26 2.46 -6.43
C ILE A 31 -7.94 1.87 -6.94
N VAL A 32 -6.85 2.07 -6.20
CA VAL A 32 -5.52 1.56 -6.56
C VAL A 32 -5.52 0.04 -6.64
N PHE A 33 -6.08 -0.66 -5.66
CA PHE A 33 -6.11 -2.13 -5.63
C PHE A 33 -6.81 -2.73 -6.86
N VAL A 34 -7.86 -2.07 -7.36
CA VAL A 34 -8.62 -2.52 -8.54
C VAL A 34 -7.90 -2.21 -9.85
N ILE A 35 -7.28 -1.03 -9.98
CA ILE A 35 -6.69 -0.60 -11.26
C ILE A 35 -5.24 -1.05 -11.45
N ALA A 36 -4.49 -1.22 -10.36
CA ALA A 36 -3.08 -1.58 -10.38
C ALA A 36 -2.85 -2.91 -11.11
N LYS A 37 -1.79 -2.96 -11.91
CA LYS A 37 -1.40 -4.15 -12.69
C LYS A 37 -0.25 -4.90 -12.03
N ASP A 38 0.66 -4.18 -11.40
CA ASP A 38 1.79 -4.74 -10.68
C ASP A 38 1.42 -5.11 -9.22
N LYS A 39 2.09 -6.14 -8.71
CA LYS A 39 1.91 -6.61 -7.33
C LYS A 39 2.24 -5.54 -6.29
N PHE A 40 3.17 -4.63 -6.60
CA PHE A 40 3.65 -3.63 -5.67
C PHE A 40 2.57 -2.56 -5.39
N ALA A 41 1.96 -1.97 -6.41
CA ALA A 41 0.85 -1.03 -6.22
C ALA A 41 -0.39 -1.71 -5.62
N LYS A 42 -0.69 -2.97 -6.00
CA LYS A 42 -1.76 -3.76 -5.36
C LYS A 42 -1.53 -3.95 -3.86
N PHE A 43 -0.29 -4.24 -3.44
CA PHE A 43 0.07 -4.39 -2.03
C PHE A 43 -0.23 -3.11 -1.25
N HIS A 44 0.25 -1.96 -1.74
CA HIS A 44 0.00 -0.68 -1.07
C HIS A 44 -1.50 -0.29 -1.09
N GLY A 45 -2.22 -0.63 -2.17
CA GLY A 45 -3.67 -0.52 -2.25
C GLY A 45 -4.38 -1.29 -1.15
N MET A 46 -4.14 -2.60 -1.03
CA MET A 46 -4.75 -3.43 0.00
C MET A 46 -4.34 -3.00 1.42
N GLN A 47 -3.08 -2.66 1.63
CA GLN A 47 -2.60 -2.17 2.93
C GLN A 47 -3.31 -0.87 3.34
N ALA A 48 -3.53 0.06 2.40
CA ALA A 48 -4.27 1.30 2.65
C ALA A 48 -5.76 1.06 2.95
N ILE A 49 -6.39 0.04 2.34
CA ILE A 49 -7.76 -0.39 2.68
C ILE A 49 -7.83 -0.85 4.13
N LEU A 50 -6.99 -1.81 4.50
CA LEU A 50 -7.00 -2.41 5.83
C LEU A 50 -6.69 -1.37 6.92
N LEU A 51 -5.65 -0.55 6.72
CA LEU A 51 -5.31 0.53 7.64
C LEU A 51 -6.40 1.61 7.70
N GLY A 52 -7.02 1.94 6.58
CA GLY A 52 -8.11 2.92 6.54
C GLY A 52 -9.35 2.45 7.30
N ILE A 53 -9.70 1.15 7.25
CA ILE A 53 -10.78 0.57 8.05
C ILE A 53 -10.43 0.66 9.56
N VAL A 54 -9.20 0.30 9.95
CA VAL A 54 -8.73 0.44 11.33
C VAL A 54 -8.81 1.90 11.80
N GLY A 55 -8.32 2.82 10.96
CA GLY A 55 -8.36 4.26 11.23
C GLY A 55 -9.80 4.78 11.38
N PHE A 56 -10.72 4.32 10.52
CA PHE A 56 -12.14 4.67 10.60
C PHE A 56 -12.74 4.22 11.93
N VAL A 57 -12.55 2.96 12.33
CA VAL A 57 -13.04 2.45 13.63
C VAL A 57 -12.46 3.25 14.80
N LEU A 58 -11.15 3.50 14.80
CA LEU A 58 -10.50 4.30 15.85
C LEU A 58 -11.04 5.74 15.89
N ALA A 59 -11.36 6.34 14.74
CA ALA A 59 -11.96 7.67 14.69
C ALA A 59 -13.29 7.72 15.48
N PHE A 60 -14.16 6.70 15.39
CA PHE A 60 -15.40 6.67 16.17
C PHE A 60 -15.16 6.55 17.67
N VAL A 61 -14.21 5.70 18.07
CA VAL A 61 -13.96 5.40 19.50
C VAL A 61 -13.25 6.56 20.20
N THR A 62 -12.40 7.30 19.48
CA THR A 62 -11.54 8.35 20.07
C THR A 62 -11.93 9.76 19.64
N PHE A 63 -13.16 9.98 19.16
CA PHE A 63 -13.61 11.28 18.64
C PHE A 63 -12.68 11.90 17.58
N GLY A 64 -12.20 11.07 16.65
CA GLY A 64 -11.40 11.46 15.49
C GLY A 64 -9.88 11.34 15.67
N ILE A 65 -9.36 11.44 16.90
CA ILE A 65 -7.91 11.53 17.16
C ILE A 65 -7.15 10.30 16.64
N GLY A 66 -7.61 9.09 16.98
CA GLY A 66 -7.00 7.84 16.55
C GLY A 66 -7.04 7.65 15.04
N GLY A 67 -8.13 8.03 14.38
CA GLY A 67 -8.21 8.01 12.92
C GLY A 67 -7.21 8.97 12.27
N PHE A 68 -7.05 10.17 12.83
CA PHE A 68 -6.07 11.14 12.37
C PHE A 68 -4.63 10.62 12.52
N LEU A 69 -4.29 9.97 13.65
CA LEU A 69 -2.98 9.37 13.86
C LEU A 69 -2.69 8.23 12.88
N VAL A 70 -3.68 7.36 12.60
CA VAL A 70 -3.53 6.30 11.61
C VAL A 70 -3.37 6.88 10.20
N TRP A 71 -4.09 7.95 9.86
CA TRP A 71 -3.93 8.62 8.57
C TRP A 71 -2.51 9.20 8.41
N LEU A 72 -1.94 9.83 9.44
CA LEU A 72 -0.55 10.28 9.41
C LEU A 72 0.44 9.12 9.25
N TYR A 73 0.19 8.00 9.92
CA TYR A 73 1.00 6.80 9.78
C TYR A 73 0.93 6.22 8.36
N CYS A 74 -0.23 6.21 7.73
CA CYS A 74 -0.42 5.85 6.33
C CYS A 74 0.40 6.73 5.37
N LEU A 75 0.37 8.06 5.57
CA LEU A 75 1.19 8.98 4.78
C LEU A 75 2.69 8.73 4.98
N TYR A 76 3.11 8.47 6.21
CA TYR A 76 4.49 8.07 6.51
C TYR A 76 4.89 6.81 5.73
N ILE A 77 4.05 5.78 5.71
CA ILE A 77 4.32 4.55 4.94
C ILE A 77 4.46 4.87 3.44
N GLY A 78 3.54 5.66 2.89
CA GLY A 78 3.59 6.06 1.48
C GLY A 78 4.90 6.77 1.13
N ILE A 79 5.25 7.81 1.88
CA ILE A 79 6.43 8.64 1.59
C ILE A 79 7.74 7.89 1.83
N VAL A 80 7.83 7.07 2.90
CA VAL A 80 9.10 6.43 3.28
C VAL A 80 9.34 5.13 2.54
N TYR A 81 8.30 4.32 2.34
CA TYR A 81 8.44 2.97 1.77
C TYR A 81 7.92 2.88 0.35
N ALA A 82 6.71 3.40 0.07
CA ALA A 82 6.16 3.31 -1.29
C ALA A 82 7.00 4.12 -2.28
N TYR A 83 7.45 5.32 -1.90
CA TYR A 83 8.36 6.13 -2.72
C TYR A 83 9.70 5.43 -3.04
N LYS A 84 10.20 4.59 -2.13
CA LYS A 84 11.43 3.79 -2.32
C LYS A 84 11.19 2.50 -3.10
N GLY A 85 9.94 2.18 -3.44
CA GLY A 85 9.60 0.91 -4.08
C GLY A 85 9.65 -0.29 -3.13
N GLU A 86 9.51 -0.06 -1.81
CA GLU A 86 9.57 -1.07 -0.75
C GLU A 86 8.18 -1.44 -0.21
N MET A 87 7.91 -2.74 -0.09
CA MET A 87 6.68 -3.26 0.53
C MET A 87 6.87 -3.44 2.03
N TYR A 88 6.80 -2.35 2.79
CA TYR A 88 6.80 -2.44 4.25
C TYR A 88 5.51 -3.09 4.76
N LYS A 89 5.66 -4.25 5.41
CA LYS A 89 4.55 -5.02 5.98
C LYS A 89 4.29 -4.52 7.40
N VAL A 90 3.18 -3.81 7.59
CA VAL A 90 2.74 -3.43 8.93
C VAL A 90 2.41 -4.71 9.71
N PRO A 91 2.86 -4.88 10.98
CA PRO A 91 2.51 -6.05 11.78
C PRO A 91 1.00 -6.31 11.80
N TYR A 92 0.60 -7.58 11.74
CA TYR A 92 -0.79 -8.06 11.64
C TYR A 92 -1.55 -7.72 10.35
N ILE A 93 -1.21 -6.65 9.63
CA ILE A 93 -1.97 -6.17 8.45
C ILE A 93 -1.25 -6.51 7.14
N GLY A 94 0.08 -6.35 7.11
CA GLY A 94 0.91 -6.47 5.92
C GLY A 94 0.91 -7.88 5.32
N GLU A 95 0.74 -8.92 6.14
CA GLU A 95 0.62 -10.31 5.64
C GLU A 95 -0.69 -10.51 4.86
N TYR A 96 -1.80 -9.94 5.33
CA TYR A 96 -3.06 -9.96 4.57
C TYR A 96 -2.94 -9.12 3.30
N ALA A 97 -2.31 -7.95 3.37
CA ALA A 97 -2.08 -7.10 2.21
C ALA A 97 -1.30 -7.82 1.11
N GLU A 98 -0.24 -8.55 1.47
CA GLU A 98 0.54 -9.35 0.53
C GLU A 98 -0.26 -10.53 -0.03
N LYS A 99 -1.02 -11.24 0.81
CA LYS A 99 -1.83 -12.37 0.39
C LYS A 99 -2.82 -11.98 -0.71
N TYR A 100 -3.48 -10.84 -0.59
CA TYR A 100 -4.46 -10.39 -1.58
C TYR A 100 -3.86 -9.61 -2.76
N ALA A 101 -2.60 -9.17 -2.67
CA ALA A 101 -1.91 -8.50 -3.77
C ALA A 101 -1.32 -9.47 -4.82
N SER A 102 -1.38 -10.78 -4.55
CA SER A 102 -0.96 -11.87 -5.42
C SER A 102 -1.57 -11.83 -6.82
#